data_AF-A0A4Q1L240-F1
#
_entry.id   AF-A0A4Q1L240-F1
#
_cell.length_a   1.000
_cell.length_b   1.000
_cell.length_c   1.000
_cell.angle_alpha   90.00
_cell.angle_beta   90.00
_cell.angle_gamma   90.00
#
_symmetry.space_group_name_H-M   'P 1'
#
loop_
_entity.id
_entity.type
_entity.pdbx_description
1 polymer ?
#
loop_
_entity_poly.entity_id
_entity_poly.type
_entity_poly.pdbx_seq_one_letter_code
_entity_poly.pdbx_strand_id
1 'polypeptide(L)'
;MSWDWVPPRPGEDEPARRSDRRLRLALTVLLVLFTGVLAVYYLTVGLDQMRTQCLADRPAGVSTSQVTTTWRWWPPGYDCGYPDGGAQSV
;
A
#
# COMPACT_ATOMS: atom_id res chain seq x y z
N MET A 1 11.60 -12.86 49.28
CA MET A 1 10.30 -13.55 49.48
C MET A 1 9.28 -12.82 48.61
N SER A 2 8.89 -13.39 47.46
CA SER A 2 7.81 -12.85 46.64
C SER A 2 6.47 -13.37 47.16
N TRP A 3 5.46 -12.50 47.19
CA TRP A 3 4.14 -12.76 47.75
C TRP A 3 3.15 -13.14 46.64
N ASP A 4 3.54 -14.08 45.77
CA ASP A 4 2.76 -14.46 44.58
C ASP A 4 1.46 -15.22 44.89
N TRP A 5 1.22 -15.57 46.15
CA TRP A 5 0.04 -16.34 46.59
C TRP A 5 -1.14 -15.48 47.04
N VAL A 6 -0.96 -14.16 47.18
CA VAL A 6 -2.05 -13.26 47.58
C VAL A 6 -2.91 -12.95 46.34
N PRO A 7 -4.20 -13.31 46.33
CA PRO A 7 -5.08 -12.97 45.20
C PRO A 7 -5.16 -11.44 45.06
N PRO A 8 -5.04 -10.90 43.83
CA PRO A 8 -5.16 -9.47 43.61
C PRO A 8 -6.52 -8.97 44.07
N ARG A 9 -6.57 -7.83 44.77
CA ARG A 9 -7.84 -7.30 45.27
C ARG A 9 -8.70 -6.82 44.11
N PRO A 10 -10.03 -7.00 44.18
CA PRO A 10 -10.93 -6.48 43.15
C PRO A 10 -10.76 -4.96 43.03
N GLY A 11 -10.29 -4.50 41.87
CA GLY A 11 -10.06 -3.09 41.55
C GLY A 11 -8.60 -2.64 41.43
N GLU A 12 -7.62 -3.40 41.96
CA GLU A 12 -6.21 -3.00 41.92
C GLU A 12 -5.58 -3.17 40.51
N ASP A 13 -6.02 -4.15 39.71
CA ASP A 13 -5.49 -4.42 38.35
C ASP A 13 -6.32 -3.80 37.21
N GLU A 14 -7.48 -3.24 37.51
CA GLU A 14 -8.42 -2.71 36.51
C GLU A 14 -7.85 -1.58 35.63
N PRO A 15 -7.13 -0.57 36.17
CA PRO A 15 -6.61 0.51 35.34
C PRO A 15 -5.48 0.03 34.43
N ALA A 16 -4.58 -0.83 34.91
CA ALA A 16 -3.47 -1.38 34.12
C ALA A 16 -3.97 -2.30 32.97
N ARG A 17 -4.95 -3.16 33.26
CA ARG A 17 -5.57 -4.03 32.25
C ARG A 17 -6.33 -3.23 31.18
N ARG A 18 -6.91 -2.09 31.55
CA ARG A 18 -7.59 -1.16 30.63
C ARG A 18 -6.61 -0.35 29.79
N SER A 19 -5.46 0.07 30.33
CA SER A 19 -4.41 0.76 29.57
C SER A 19 -3.78 -0.15 28.53
N ASP A 20 -3.50 -1.40 28.86
CA ASP A 20 -2.93 -2.37 27.92
C ASP A 20 -3.86 -2.62 26.72
N ARG A 21 -5.17 -2.69 26.95
CA ARG A 21 -6.15 -2.86 25.88
C ARG A 21 -6.22 -1.64 24.94
N ARG A 22 -6.19 -0.42 25.50
CA ARG A 22 -6.21 0.83 24.71
C ARG A 22 -4.92 1.01 23.92
N LEU A 23 -3.77 0.70 24.53
CA LEU A 23 -2.47 0.75 23.88
C LEU A 23 -2.40 -0.27 22.73
N ARG A 24 -2.83 -1.52 22.96
CA ARG A 24 -2.90 -2.53 21.91
C ARG A 24 -3.79 -2.09 20.75
N LEU A 25 -4.95 -1.51 21.06
CA LEU A 25 -5.86 -1.01 20.03
C LEU A 25 -5.22 0.14 19.23
N ALA A 26 -4.63 1.12 19.91
CA ALA A 26 -3.93 2.23 19.25
C ALA A 26 -2.79 1.72 18.36
N LEU A 27 -2.00 0.76 18.85
CA LEU A 27 -0.91 0.16 18.10
C LEU A 27 -1.42 -0.63 16.89
N THR A 28 -2.52 -1.39 17.01
CA THR A 28 -3.12 -2.07 15.86
C THR A 28 -3.65 -1.09 14.82
N VAL A 29 -4.28 0.00 15.25
CA VAL A 29 -4.78 1.04 14.33
C VAL A 29 -3.61 1.71 13.61
N LEU A 30 -2.57 2.07 14.35
CA LEU A 30 -1.35 2.65 13.79
C LEU A 30 -0.73 1.70 12.75
N LEU A 31 -0.62 0.41 13.08
CA LEU A 31 -0.03 -0.58 12.19
C LEU A 31 -0.87 -0.76 10.93
N VAL A 32 -2.21 -0.85 11.05
CA VAL A 32 -3.11 -0.93 9.89
C VAL A 32 -2.99 0.30 9.00
N LEU A 33 -3.00 1.51 9.58
CA LEU A 33 -2.84 2.75 8.82
C LEU A 33 -1.48 2.82 8.14
N PHE A 34 -0.41 2.46 8.85
CA PHE A 34 0.95 2.45 8.31
C PHE A 34 1.10 1.44 7.16
N THR A 35 0.58 0.22 7.33
CA THR A 35 0.54 -0.79 6.27
C THR A 35 -0.30 -0.31 5.08
N GLY A 36 -1.44 0.35 5.32
CA GLY A 36 -2.27 0.92 4.26
C GLY A 36 -1.53 1.99 3.46
N VAL A 37 -0.86 2.93 4.13
CA VAL A 37 -0.04 3.97 3.48
C VAL A 37 1.10 3.34 2.69
N LEU A 38 1.80 2.36 3.25
CA LEU A 38 2.86 1.64 2.54
C LEU A 38 2.32 0.93 1.29
N ALA A 39 1.19 0.23 1.40
CA ALA A 39 0.58 -0.45 0.27
C ALA A 39 0.23 0.53 -0.87
N VAL A 40 -0.38 1.67 -0.53
CA VAL A 40 -0.67 2.74 -1.50
C VAL A 40 0.62 3.27 -2.12
N TYR A 41 1.65 3.53 -1.31
CA TYR A 41 2.95 4.01 -1.80
C TYR A 41 3.57 3.04 -2.82
N TYR A 42 3.67 1.76 -2.48
CA TYR A 42 4.21 0.75 -3.39
C TYR A 42 3.40 0.62 -4.67
N LEU A 43 2.06 0.68 -4.58
CA LEU A 43 1.21 0.71 -5.77
C LEU A 43 1.55 1.93 -6.63
N THR A 44 1.59 3.14 -6.06
CA THR A 44 1.89 4.35 -6.85
C THR A 44 3.26 4.29 -7.54
N VAL A 45 4.29 3.79 -6.85
CA VAL A 45 5.63 3.65 -7.44
C VAL A 45 5.65 2.60 -8.55
N GLY A 46 5.01 1.45 -8.34
CA GLY A 46 4.91 0.40 -9.37
C GLY A 46 4.16 0.88 -10.61
N LEU A 47 3.09 1.65 -10.41
CA LEU A 47 2.30 2.22 -11.51
C LEU A 47 3.08 3.27 -12.30
N ASP A 48 3.88 4.10 -11.63
CA ASP A 48 4.74 5.07 -12.30
C ASP A 48 5.86 4.37 -13.11
N GLN A 49 6.40 3.26 -12.58
CA GLN A 49 7.33 2.41 -13.33
C GLN A 49 6.70 1.83 -14.60
N MET A 50 5.47 1.32 -14.53
CA MET A 50 4.76 0.82 -15.73
C MET A 50 4.52 1.93 -16.76
N ARG A 51 4.15 3.13 -16.30
CA ARG A 51 3.95 4.29 -17.17
C ARG A 51 5.25 4.69 -17.88
N THR A 52 6.37 4.72 -17.16
CA THR A 52 7.69 5.02 -17.74
C THR A 52 8.16 3.92 -18.69
N GLN A 53 7.81 2.66 -18.45
CA GLN A 53 8.04 1.56 -19.40
C GLN A 53 7.33 1.77 -20.72
N CYS A 54 6.06 2.22 -20.73
CA CYS A 54 5.37 2.57 -21.99
C CYS A 54 6.15 3.57 -22.85
N LEU A 55 6.85 4.52 -22.22
CA LEU A 55 7.68 5.52 -22.90
C LEU A 55 9.02 4.95 -23.37
N ALA A 56 9.56 3.95 -22.67
CA ALA A 56 10.79 3.26 -23.03
C ALA A 56 10.57 2.27 -24.19
N ASP A 57 9.46 1.54 -24.18
CA ASP A 57 9.10 0.52 -25.16
C ASP A 57 8.46 1.10 -26.44
N ARG A 58 8.40 2.43 -26.56
CA ARG A 58 7.81 3.10 -27.71
C ARG A 58 8.52 2.69 -29.02
N PRO A 59 7.79 2.54 -30.13
CA PRO A 59 8.39 2.24 -31.43
C PRO A 59 9.37 3.32 -31.90
N ALA A 60 10.34 2.94 -32.72
CA ALA A 60 11.28 3.87 -33.33
C ALA A 60 10.53 4.94 -34.15
N GLY A 61 10.84 6.22 -33.90
CA GLY A 61 10.20 7.35 -34.58
C GLY A 61 8.97 7.92 -33.87
N VAL A 62 8.41 7.24 -32.86
CA VAL A 62 7.29 7.77 -32.05
C VAL A 62 7.85 8.64 -30.94
N SER A 63 7.46 9.91 -30.80
CA SER A 63 7.92 10.76 -29.70
C SER A 63 7.25 10.37 -28.37
N THR A 64 7.87 10.70 -27.23
CA THR A 64 7.25 10.48 -25.91
C THR A 64 5.94 11.24 -25.72
N SER A 65 5.78 12.39 -26.41
CA SER A 65 4.55 13.18 -26.39
C SER A 65 3.38 12.55 -27.16
N GLN A 66 3.65 11.52 -27.98
CA GLN A 66 2.64 10.78 -28.74
C GLN A 66 2.17 9.50 -28.03
N VAL A 67 2.83 9.09 -26.95
CA VAL A 67 2.44 7.91 -26.17
C VAL A 67 1.28 8.27 -25.26
N THR A 68 0.17 7.54 -25.38
CA THR A 68 -0.96 7.65 -24.47
C THR A 68 -0.90 6.55 -23.42
N THR A 69 -1.32 6.86 -22.19
CA THR A 69 -1.41 5.87 -21.10
C THR A 69 -2.80 5.93 -20.50
N THR A 70 -3.49 4.80 -20.49
CA THR A 70 -4.84 4.69 -19.93
C THR A 70 -4.80 3.84 -18.68
N TRP A 71 -5.38 4.35 -17.59
CA TRP A 71 -5.42 3.64 -16.32
C TRP A 71 -6.38 2.45 -16.40
N ARG A 72 -5.89 1.27 -16.04
CA ARG A 72 -6.68 0.04 -15.90
C ARG A 72 -6.67 -0.38 -14.44
N TRP A 73 -7.86 -0.54 -13.87
CA TRP A 73 -8.00 -0.90 -12.46
C TRP A 73 -7.80 -2.40 -12.19
N TRP A 74 -8.01 -3.27 -13.19
CA TRP A 74 -7.80 -4.73 -13.05
C TRP A 74 -7.33 -5.42 -14.35
N PRO A 75 -6.19 -6.16 -14.32
CA PRO A 75 -5.16 -6.04 -13.28
C PRO A 75 -4.60 -4.60 -13.26
N PRO A 76 -4.25 -4.08 -12.06
CA PRO A 76 -3.84 -2.70 -11.89
C PRO A 76 -2.60 -2.39 -12.74
N GLY A 77 -2.70 -1.38 -13.60
CA GLY A 77 -1.63 -1.02 -14.53
C GLY A 77 -2.04 0.05 -15.55
N TYR A 78 -1.17 0.30 -16.51
CA TYR A 78 -1.43 1.20 -17.63
C TYR A 78 -1.45 0.44 -18.95
N ASP A 79 -2.46 0.72 -19.78
CA ASP A 79 -2.44 0.32 -21.19
C ASP A 79 -1.70 1.40 -21.99
N CYS A 80 -0.71 0.99 -22.79
CA CYS A 80 0.10 1.88 -23.62
C CYS A 80 -0.53 2.02 -25.01
N GLY A 81 -0.83 3.24 -25.46
CA GLY A 81 -1.29 3.53 -26.81
C GLY A 81 -0.22 4.24 -27.63
N TYR A 82 -0.04 3.82 -28.88
CA TYR A 82 0.91 4.39 -29.83
C TYR A 82 0.21 4.78 -31.13
N PRO A 83 0.63 5.86 -31.81
CA PRO A 83 0.09 6.23 -33.12
C PRO A 83 0.43 5.16 -34.18
N ASP A 84 -0.57 4.83 -35.00
CA ASP A 84 -0.61 3.86 -36.10
C ASP A 84 -0.11 2.44 -35.81
N GLY A 85 -1.03 1.62 -35.26
CA GLY A 85 -0.99 0.15 -35.36
C GLY A 85 -0.19 -0.61 -34.31
N GLY A 86 0.47 0.08 -33.39
CA GLY A 86 1.23 -0.52 -32.27
C GLY A 86 0.36 -1.11 -31.15
N ALA A 87 -0.87 -1.53 -31.43
CA ALA A 87 -1.70 -2.25 -30.47
C ALA A 87 -1.19 -3.70 -30.38
N GLN A 88 -0.06 -3.91 -29.69
CA GLN A 88 0.24 -5.24 -29.16
C GLN A 88 -0.36 -5.32 -27.77
N SER A 89 -1.60 -5.80 -27.73
CA SER A 89 -2.15 -6.46 -26.55
C SER A 89 -1.24 -7.64 -26.20
N VAL A 90 -0.59 -7.57 -25.05
CA VAL A 90 -0.06 -8.74 -24.34
C VAL A 90 -0.68 -8.75 -22.95
#